data_AF-A0AAD2DJW8-F1
#
_entry.id   AF-A0AAD2DJW8-F1
#
_cell.length_a   1.000
_cell.length_b   1.000
_cell.length_c   1.000
_cell.angle_alpha   90.00
_cell.angle_beta   90.00
_cell.angle_gamma   90.00
#
_symmetry.space_group_name_H-M   'P 1'
#
loop_
_entity.id
_entity.type
_entity.pdbx_description
1 polymer ?
#
loop_
_entity_poly.entity_id
_entity_poly.type
_entity_poly.pdbx_seq_one_letter_code
_entity_poly.pdbx_strand_id
1 'polypeptide(L)'
;MQRLYKLGARRVLVTGTGPLGCVPAELAYYSRNGECAEELQLAASLFNPQLVQMIDQLNTGIGHIAFIAANTNQMNMDFISNPQAFGFTTSKIACCGQGPYNGVGLCTPVSNLCPNRDEYVFWDPFHPSERANRLIVQQILTGSNAYMHPMNLNTVMALDSRA
;
A
#
# COMPACT_ATOMS: atom_id res chain seq x y z
N MET A 1 -11.98 -1.33 14.93
CA MET A 1 -12.07 0.15 15.03
C MET A 1 -12.90 0.63 16.22
N GLN A 2 -14.17 0.25 16.37
CA GLN A 2 -14.99 0.69 17.52
C GLN A 2 -14.35 0.41 18.89
N ARG A 3 -13.72 -0.77 19.07
CA ARG A 3 -13.00 -1.08 20.31
C ARG A 3 -11.83 -0.14 20.57
N LEU A 4 -11.04 0.22 19.54
CA LEU A 4 -9.93 1.19 19.68
C LEU A 4 -10.47 2.54 20.15
N TYR A 5 -11.57 3.01 19.56
CA TYR A 5 -12.21 4.26 19.99
C TYR A 5 -12.70 4.20 21.44
N LYS A 6 -13.35 3.10 21.84
CA LYS A 6 -13.79 2.86 23.24
C LYS A 6 -12.63 2.81 24.24
N LEU A 7 -11.43 2.44 23.78
CA LEU A 7 -10.20 2.43 24.59
C LEU A 7 -9.49 3.80 24.63
N GLY A 8 -10.02 4.83 23.95
CA GLY A 8 -9.47 6.18 24.00
C GLY A 8 -8.75 6.63 22.73
N ALA A 9 -8.62 5.79 21.69
CA ALA A 9 -8.04 6.23 20.43
C ALA A 9 -8.92 7.33 19.80
N ARG A 10 -8.29 8.44 19.41
CA ARG A 10 -8.95 9.57 18.75
C ARG A 10 -8.40 9.87 17.35
N ARG A 11 -7.21 9.36 17.04
CA ARG A 11 -6.59 9.47 15.72
C ARG A 11 -6.10 8.10 15.31
N VAL A 12 -6.71 7.56 14.27
CA VAL A 12 -6.38 6.23 13.77
C VAL A 12 -6.29 6.32 12.26
N LEU A 13 -5.08 6.10 11.73
CA LEU A 13 -4.89 5.85 10.32
C LEU A 13 -5.16 4.38 10.05
N VAL A 14 -6.01 4.10 9.08
CA VAL A 14 -6.41 2.76 8.66
C VAL A 14 -5.94 2.56 7.22
N THR A 15 -5.06 1.62 6.98
CA THR A 15 -4.60 1.30 5.62
C THR A 15 -5.60 0.40 4.92
N GLY A 16 -5.89 0.68 3.65
CA GLY A 16 -6.47 -0.29 2.74
C GLY A 16 -5.52 -1.45 2.47
N THR A 17 -5.92 -2.37 1.60
CA THR A 17 -4.99 -3.35 1.05
C THR A 17 -4.08 -2.69 0.00
N GLY A 18 -2.90 -3.26 -0.21
CA GLY A 18 -2.15 -3.02 -1.44
C GLY A 18 -2.76 -3.77 -2.64
N PRO A 19 -2.16 -3.66 -3.82
CA PRO A 19 -2.57 -4.40 -5.00
C PRO A 19 -2.10 -5.85 -4.88
N LEU A 20 -2.92 -6.66 -4.20
CA LEU A 20 -2.61 -8.03 -3.82
C LEU A 20 -2.09 -8.87 -4.99
N GLY A 21 -2.76 -8.84 -6.13
CA GLY A 21 -2.38 -9.67 -7.29
C GLY A 21 -1.14 -9.18 -8.05
N CYS A 22 -0.57 -8.04 -7.69
CA CYS A 22 0.56 -7.44 -8.41
C CYS A 22 1.92 -7.67 -7.73
N VAL A 23 1.97 -8.29 -6.56
CA VAL A 23 3.24 -8.55 -5.87
C VAL A 23 4.00 -9.70 -6.56
N PRO A 24 5.35 -9.73 -6.50
CA PRO A 24 6.14 -10.71 -7.25
C PRO A 24 5.81 -12.18 -6.94
N ALA A 25 5.38 -12.51 -5.72
CA ALA A 25 4.91 -13.85 -5.37
C ALA A 25 3.70 -14.29 -6.19
N GLU A 26 2.71 -13.40 -6.33
CA GLU A 26 1.49 -13.70 -7.09
C GLU A 26 1.77 -13.73 -8.59
N LEU A 27 2.71 -12.89 -9.06
CA LEU A 27 3.20 -12.99 -10.44
C LEU A 27 3.89 -14.35 -10.68
N ALA A 28 4.73 -14.80 -9.75
CA ALA A 28 5.42 -16.09 -9.89
C ALA A 28 4.45 -17.29 -9.97
N TYR A 29 3.29 -17.20 -9.34
CA TYR A 29 2.33 -18.30 -9.27
C TYR A 29 1.22 -18.23 -10.32
N TYR A 30 0.68 -17.04 -10.61
CA TYR A 30 -0.52 -16.86 -11.41
C TYR A 30 -0.27 -16.23 -12.79
N SER A 31 0.84 -15.51 -12.96
CA SER A 31 1.07 -14.70 -14.16
C SER A 31 1.70 -15.49 -15.31
N ARG A 32 1.29 -15.20 -16.54
CA ARG A 32 1.89 -15.72 -17.79
C ARG A 32 2.82 -14.72 -18.46
N ASN A 33 2.59 -13.42 -18.32
CA ASN A 33 3.33 -12.35 -18.99
C ASN A 33 3.62 -11.13 -18.09
N GLY A 34 3.60 -11.32 -16.77
CA GLY A 34 3.75 -10.28 -15.75
C GLY A 34 2.49 -9.46 -15.52
N GLU A 35 1.31 -9.98 -15.87
CA GLU A 35 -0.01 -9.46 -15.48
C GLU A 35 -0.32 -9.77 -14.02
N CYS A 36 -1.02 -8.86 -13.35
CA CYS A 36 -1.48 -9.10 -11.99
C CYS A 36 -2.55 -10.19 -11.94
N ALA A 37 -2.56 -10.99 -10.88
CA ALA A 37 -3.59 -11.99 -10.65
C ALA A 37 -4.98 -11.33 -10.48
N GLU A 38 -5.90 -11.58 -11.42
CA GLU A 38 -7.20 -10.91 -11.50
C GLU A 38 -8.07 -11.14 -10.26
N GLU A 39 -8.12 -12.37 -9.74
CA GLU A 39 -8.95 -12.71 -8.58
C GLU A 39 -8.50 -11.98 -7.31
N LEU A 40 -7.18 -11.87 -7.09
CA LEU A 40 -6.62 -11.17 -5.95
C LEU A 40 -6.79 -9.65 -6.08
N GLN A 41 -6.69 -9.12 -7.30
CA GLN A 41 -7.00 -7.72 -7.57
C GLN A 41 -8.49 -7.41 -7.36
N LEU A 42 -9.38 -8.33 -7.72
CA LEU A 42 -10.81 -8.20 -7.45
C LEU A 42 -11.11 -8.18 -5.95
N ALA A 43 -10.44 -9.02 -5.15
CA ALA A 43 -10.59 -9.00 -3.70
C ALA A 43 -10.20 -7.63 -3.11
N ALA A 44 -9.08 -7.04 -3.56
CA ALA A 44 -8.67 -5.70 -3.15
C ALA A 44 -9.67 -4.61 -3.60
N SER A 45 -10.21 -4.70 -4.82
CA SER A 45 -11.15 -3.72 -5.36
C SER A 45 -12.52 -3.76 -4.69
N LEU A 46 -12.94 -4.91 -4.16
CA LEU A 46 -14.15 -5.05 -3.36
C LEU A 46 -13.95 -4.57 -1.91
N PHE A 47 -12.81 -4.88 -1.30
CA PHE A 47 -12.54 -4.56 0.11
C PHE A 47 -12.33 -3.06 0.34
N ASN A 48 -11.50 -2.40 -0.48
CA ASN A 48 -11.05 -1.04 -0.22
C ASN A 48 -12.19 0.01 -0.18
N PRO A 49 -13.18 0.01 -1.10
CA PRO A 49 -14.32 0.93 -1.02
C PRO A 49 -15.19 0.69 0.21
N GLN A 50 -15.40 -0.57 0.60
CA GLN A 50 -16.18 -0.91 1.80
C GLN A 50 -15.49 -0.46 3.09
N LEU A 51 -14.15 -0.54 3.14
CA LEU A 51 -13.37 0.01 4.24
C LEU A 51 -13.61 1.51 4.40
N VAL A 52 -13.55 2.27 3.30
CA VAL A 52 -13.81 3.72 3.31
C VAL A 52 -15.23 4.02 3.77
N GLN A 53 -16.23 3.32 3.23
CA GLN A 53 -17.63 3.48 3.62
C GLN A 53 -17.84 3.20 5.11
N MET A 54 -17.23 2.15 5.65
CA MET A 54 -17.28 1.83 7.07
C MET A 54 -16.63 2.93 7.93
N ILE A 55 -15.51 3.50 7.50
CA ILE A 55 -14.85 4.61 8.18
C ILE A 55 -15.76 5.85 8.23
N ASP A 56 -16.44 6.17 7.13
CA ASP A 56 -17.39 7.29 7.07
C ASP A 56 -18.57 7.09 8.02
N GLN A 57 -19.15 5.89 8.04
CA GLN A 57 -20.22 5.53 8.97
C GLN A 57 -19.77 5.64 10.43
N LEU A 58 -18.54 5.20 10.75
CA LEU A 58 -17.98 5.30 12.09
C LEU A 58 -17.75 6.76 12.52
N ASN A 59 -17.12 7.57 11.67
CA ASN A 59 -16.89 8.99 11.95
C ASN A 59 -18.22 9.74 12.11
N THR A 60 -19.22 9.43 11.28
CA THR A 60 -20.57 10.00 11.38
C THR A 60 -21.22 9.64 12.71
N GLY A 61 -21.18 8.37 13.12
CA GLY A 61 -21.71 7.93 14.41
C GLY A 61 -20.97 8.48 15.63
N ILE A 62 -19.70 8.83 15.48
CA ILE A 62 -18.86 9.46 16.52
C ILE A 62 -19.11 10.98 16.60
N GLY A 63 -19.55 11.61 15.51
CA GLY A 63 -19.78 13.06 15.42
C GLY A 63 -18.52 13.89 15.18
N HIS A 64 -17.37 13.25 14.96
CA HIS A 64 -16.12 13.90 14.51
C HIS A 64 -15.21 12.89 13.81
N ILE A 65 -14.17 13.40 13.13
CA ILE A 65 -13.22 12.58 12.38
C ILE A 65 -12.21 11.98 13.36
N ALA A 66 -12.34 10.68 13.63
CA ALA A 66 -11.39 9.92 14.46
C ALA A 66 -10.54 8.94 13.63
N PHE A 67 -11.07 8.51 12.49
CA PHE A 67 -10.45 7.56 11.58
C PHE A 67 -10.20 8.23 10.23
N ILE A 68 -8.99 8.04 9.69
CA ILE A 68 -8.65 8.38 8.31
C ILE A 68 -8.21 7.11 7.58
N ALA A 69 -8.48 7.00 6.28
CA ALA A 69 -8.09 5.87 5.45
C ALA A 69 -6.91 6.22 4.56
N ALA A 70 -5.97 5.29 4.38
CA ALA A 70 -4.91 5.38 3.39
C ALA A 70 -5.19 4.42 2.22
N ASN A 71 -5.30 4.96 1.02
CA ASN A 71 -5.49 4.21 -0.23
C ASN A 71 -4.14 3.68 -0.71
N THR A 72 -3.60 2.71 0.03
CA THR A 72 -2.33 2.04 -0.29
C THR A 72 -2.38 1.32 -1.64
N ASN A 73 -3.56 0.87 -2.09
CA ASN A 73 -3.72 0.30 -3.42
C ASN A 73 -3.36 1.32 -4.50
N GLN A 74 -3.96 2.52 -4.50
CA GLN A 74 -3.65 3.55 -5.48
C GLN A 74 -2.19 3.99 -5.41
N MET A 75 -1.67 4.23 -4.19
CA MET A 75 -0.26 4.64 -4.01
C MET A 75 0.72 3.64 -4.66
N ASN A 76 0.48 2.34 -4.49
CA ASN A 76 1.33 1.31 -5.09
C ASN A 76 1.09 1.17 -6.59
N MET A 77 -0.17 1.23 -7.04
CA MET A 77 -0.51 1.08 -8.46
C MET A 77 0.11 2.17 -9.34
N ASP A 78 0.32 3.37 -8.83
CA ASP A 78 0.99 4.46 -9.57
C ASP A 78 2.39 4.05 -10.04
N PHE A 79 3.24 3.55 -9.13
CA PHE A 79 4.59 3.12 -9.48
C PHE A 79 4.67 1.67 -9.98
N ILE A 80 3.63 0.85 -9.78
CA ILE A 80 3.55 -0.48 -10.41
C ILE A 80 3.22 -0.35 -11.91
N SER A 81 2.27 0.53 -12.26
CA SER A 81 1.83 0.73 -13.65
C SER A 81 2.81 1.56 -14.48
N ASN A 82 3.56 2.47 -13.85
CA ASN A 82 4.56 3.28 -14.53
C ASN A 82 5.85 3.44 -13.69
N PRO A 83 6.62 2.36 -13.46
CA PRO A 83 7.79 2.40 -12.56
C PRO A 83 8.83 3.44 -12.98
N GLN A 84 9.04 3.65 -14.28
CA GLN A 84 10.03 4.59 -14.77
C GLN A 84 9.71 6.05 -14.44
N ALA A 85 8.43 6.44 -14.42
CA ALA A 85 8.03 7.79 -13.99
C ALA A 85 8.37 8.08 -12.53
N PHE A 86 8.50 7.02 -11.71
CA PHE A 86 8.92 7.12 -10.32
C PHE A 86 10.40 6.78 -10.13
N GLY A 87 11.13 6.59 -11.23
CA GLY A 87 12.55 6.28 -11.30
C GLY A 87 12.92 4.86 -10.88
N PHE A 88 11.98 3.92 -10.89
CA PHE A 88 12.26 2.49 -10.76
C PHE A 88 12.53 1.87 -12.12
N THR A 89 13.42 0.88 -12.15
CA THR A 89 13.70 0.06 -13.33
C THR A 89 12.63 -1.01 -13.51
N THR A 90 12.11 -1.58 -12.42
CA THR A 90 11.09 -2.63 -12.47
C THR A 90 10.11 -2.59 -11.29
N SER A 91 8.86 -2.92 -11.60
CA SER A 91 7.79 -3.18 -10.62
C SER A 91 7.41 -4.65 -10.52
N LYS A 92 7.98 -5.53 -11.35
CA LYS A 92 7.55 -6.93 -11.45
C LYS A 92 8.48 -7.91 -10.76
N ILE A 93 9.76 -7.58 -10.66
CA ILE A 93 10.79 -8.47 -10.11
C ILE A 93 11.17 -7.96 -8.72
N ALA A 94 11.23 -8.84 -7.72
CA ALA A 94 11.73 -8.50 -6.39
C ALA A 94 13.26 -8.35 -6.39
N CYS A 95 13.79 -7.44 -5.57
CA CYS A 95 15.23 -7.28 -5.41
C CYS A 95 15.89 -8.54 -4.81
N CYS A 96 15.27 -9.14 -3.80
CA CYS A 96 15.74 -10.34 -3.12
C CYS A 96 14.74 -11.48 -3.27
N GLY A 97 15.15 -12.58 -3.92
CA GLY A 97 14.29 -13.75 -4.03
C GLY A 97 14.80 -14.81 -4.99
N GLN A 98 13.92 -15.73 -5.36
CA GLN A 98 14.25 -16.89 -6.19
C GLN A 98 13.14 -17.16 -7.20
N GLY A 99 13.46 -17.92 -8.26
CA GLY A 99 12.49 -18.34 -9.26
C GLY A 99 11.94 -17.19 -10.12
N PRO A 100 10.83 -17.42 -10.84
CA PRO A 100 10.16 -16.40 -11.63
C PRO A 100 9.89 -15.14 -10.82
N TYR A 101 10.17 -13.97 -11.38
CA TYR A 101 9.99 -12.66 -10.74
C TYR A 101 10.73 -12.46 -9.40
N ASN A 102 11.68 -13.35 -9.04
CA ASN A 102 12.20 -13.46 -7.69
C ASN A 102 11.08 -13.62 -6.63
N GLY A 103 9.94 -14.21 -7.01
CA GLY A 103 8.73 -14.31 -6.20
C GLY A 103 8.61 -15.59 -5.35
N VAL A 104 9.57 -16.50 -5.43
CA VAL A 104 9.48 -17.82 -4.76
C VAL A 104 10.31 -17.87 -3.48
N GLY A 105 9.70 -18.31 -2.39
CA GLY A 105 10.37 -18.54 -1.11
C GLY A 105 10.72 -17.26 -0.35
N LEU A 106 11.49 -17.39 0.73
CA LEU A 106 11.95 -16.25 1.52
C LEU A 106 13.22 -15.64 0.94
N CYS A 107 13.46 -14.36 1.23
CA CYS A 107 14.76 -13.72 1.04
C CYS A 107 15.77 -14.33 2.03
N THR A 108 16.79 -15.02 1.52
CA THR A 108 17.81 -15.72 2.30
C THR A 108 19.21 -15.48 1.70
N PRO A 109 20.30 -15.87 2.36
CA PRO A 109 21.65 -15.70 1.80
C PRO A 109 21.91 -16.41 0.47
N VAL A 110 21.07 -17.37 0.07
CA VAL A 110 21.19 -18.08 -1.23
C VAL A 110 20.28 -17.49 -2.32
N SER A 111 19.48 -16.47 -1.99
CA SER A 111 18.60 -15.80 -2.94
C SER A 111 19.39 -14.94 -3.93
N ASN A 112 18.81 -14.71 -5.11
CA ASN A 112 19.29 -13.64 -5.99
C ASN A 112 19.11 -12.30 -5.27
N LEU A 113 20.10 -11.42 -5.39
CA LEU A 113 20.05 -10.06 -4.84
C LEU A 113 20.35 -9.05 -5.94
N CYS A 114 19.50 -8.03 -6.06
CA CYS A 114 19.70 -6.94 -7.01
C CYS A 114 20.91 -6.07 -6.61
N PRO A 115 21.62 -5.47 -7.58
CA PRO A 115 22.78 -4.63 -7.31
C PRO A 115 22.41 -3.28 -6.68
N ASN A 116 21.23 -2.76 -6.98
CA ASN A 116 20.73 -1.47 -6.47
C ASN A 116 19.26 -1.60 -6.03
N ARG A 117 19.03 -1.47 -4.72
CA ARG A 117 17.71 -1.62 -4.09
C ARG A 117 16.77 -0.46 -4.42
N ASP A 118 17.33 0.71 -4.74
CA ASP A 118 16.55 1.90 -5.06
C ASP A 118 15.89 1.79 -6.44
N GLU A 119 16.34 0.89 -7.31
CA GLU A 119 15.77 0.72 -8.64
C GLU A 119 14.58 -0.24 -8.70
N TYR A 120 14.24 -0.89 -7.58
CA TYR A 120 13.22 -1.93 -7.51
C TYR A 120 12.04 -1.47 -6.66
N VAL A 121 10.81 -1.67 -7.15
CA VAL A 121 9.61 -1.40 -6.34
C VAL A 121 9.54 -2.35 -5.15
N PHE A 122 9.89 -3.62 -5.32
CA PHE A 122 9.78 -4.65 -4.30
C PHE A 122 11.15 -5.05 -3.73
N TRP A 123 11.24 -5.13 -2.40
CA TRP A 123 12.40 -5.69 -1.72
C TRP A 123 12.41 -7.21 -1.84
N ASP A 124 11.29 -7.85 -1.51
CA ASP A 124 11.11 -9.29 -1.49
C ASP A 124 9.81 -9.67 -2.23
N PRO A 125 9.35 -10.94 -2.23
CA PRO A 125 8.17 -11.36 -2.97
C PRO A 125 6.86 -10.64 -2.64
N PHE A 126 6.78 -9.91 -1.52
CA PHE A 126 5.55 -9.24 -1.07
C PHE A 126 5.76 -7.76 -0.73
N HIS A 127 6.91 -7.40 -0.16
CA HIS A 127 7.10 -6.11 0.50
C HIS A 127 7.74 -5.06 -0.42
N PRO A 128 7.24 -3.82 -0.43
CA PRO A 128 7.87 -2.71 -1.14
C PRO A 128 9.29 -2.43 -0.61
N SER A 129 10.16 -1.91 -1.47
CA SER A 129 11.48 -1.42 -1.10
C SER A 129 11.41 -0.21 -0.18
N GLU A 130 12.52 0.16 0.45
CA GLU A 130 12.59 1.39 1.26
C GLU A 130 12.16 2.63 0.45
N ARG A 131 12.64 2.75 -0.79
CA ARG A 131 12.28 3.86 -1.68
C ARG A 131 10.79 3.88 -2.01
N ALA A 132 10.20 2.72 -2.32
CA ALA A 132 8.76 2.63 -2.56
C ALA A 132 7.96 3.03 -1.29
N ASN A 133 8.40 2.61 -0.11
CA ASN A 133 7.80 3.03 1.15
C ASN A 133 7.91 4.55 1.39
N ARG A 134 9.02 5.20 1.01
CA ARG A 134 9.14 6.67 1.10
C ARG A 134 8.08 7.39 0.25
N LEU A 135 7.79 6.89 -0.96
CA LEU A 135 6.74 7.44 -1.82
C LEU A 135 5.34 7.23 -1.21
N ILE A 136 5.07 6.03 -0.66
CA ILE A 136 3.82 5.74 0.05
C ILE A 136 3.62 6.72 1.22
N VAL A 137 4.65 6.86 2.08
CA VAL A 137 4.59 7.75 3.25
C VAL A 137 4.43 9.21 2.84
N GLN A 138 5.06 9.65 1.74
CA GLN A 138 4.86 10.99 1.20
C GLN A 138 3.37 11.25 0.88
N GLN A 139 2.69 10.29 0.25
CA GLN A 139 1.25 10.41 -0.02
C GLN A 139 0.40 10.34 1.25
N ILE A 140 0.80 9.55 2.24
CA ILE A 140 0.12 9.54 3.55
C ILE A 140 0.19 10.91 4.22
N LEU A 141 1.35 11.57 4.17
CA LEU A 141 1.58 12.84 4.84
C LEU A 141 0.90 14.01 4.13
N THR A 142 1.06 14.11 2.81
CA THR A 142 0.68 15.30 2.05
C THR A 142 -0.20 15.04 0.83
N GLY A 143 -0.58 13.78 0.58
CA GLY A 143 -1.35 13.40 -0.59
C GLY A 143 -2.74 14.04 -0.63
N SER A 144 -3.32 14.05 -1.83
CA SER A 144 -4.69 14.49 -2.05
C SER A 144 -5.71 13.44 -1.57
N ASN A 145 -6.99 13.75 -1.73
CA ASN A 145 -8.06 12.83 -1.38
C ASN A 145 -8.15 11.57 -2.27
N ALA A 146 -7.36 11.50 -3.34
CA ALA A 146 -7.20 10.27 -4.11
C ALA A 146 -6.44 9.19 -3.32
N TYR A 147 -5.52 9.63 -2.46
CA TYR A 147 -4.61 8.76 -1.70
C TYR A 147 -5.02 8.62 -0.23
N MET A 148 -5.69 9.63 0.32
CA MET A 148 -6.08 9.68 1.72
C MET A 148 -7.55 10.06 1.86
N HIS A 149 -8.25 9.56 2.87
CA HIS A 149 -9.66 9.88 3.07
C HIS A 149 -10.00 10.14 4.54
N PRO A 150 -10.76 11.20 4.88
CA PRO A 150 -11.17 12.31 4.01
C PRO A 150 -10.06 13.37 3.82
N MET A 151 -8.90 13.19 4.45
CA MET A 151 -7.75 14.10 4.39
C MET A 151 -6.46 13.35 4.73
N ASN A 152 -5.31 13.93 4.35
CA ASN A 152 -3.99 13.41 4.69
C ASN A 152 -3.61 13.59 6.17
N LEU A 153 -2.52 12.92 6.57
CA LEU A 153 -2.07 12.88 7.94
C LEU A 153 -1.65 14.27 8.46
N ASN A 154 -1.01 15.10 7.63
CA ASN A 154 -0.62 16.45 8.06
C ASN A 154 -1.85 17.31 8.38
N THR A 155 -2.91 17.24 7.56
CA THR A 155 -4.14 17.99 7.80
C THR A 155 -4.80 17.56 9.11
N VAL A 156 -4.94 16.25 9.37
CA VAL A 156 -5.58 15.80 10.62
C VAL A 156 -4.75 16.18 11.85
N MET A 157 -3.41 16.10 11.77
CA MET A 157 -2.53 16.52 12.86
C MET A 157 -2.61 18.03 13.13
N ALA A 158 -2.82 18.85 12.09
CA ALA A 158 -2.95 20.29 12.22
C ALA A 158 -4.31 20.74 12.78
N LEU A 159 -5.36 19.92 12.65
CA LEU A 159 -6.65 20.17 13.31
C LEU A 159 -6.55 19.98 14.83
N ASP A 160 -5.67 19.07 15.29
CA ASP A 160 -5.50 18.76 16.71
C ASP A 160 -4.72 19.83 17.46
N SER A 161 -3.73 20.45 16.81
CA SER A 161 -2.93 21.51 17.43
C SER A 161 -3.72 22.80 17.67
N ARG A 162 -4.98 22.85 17.22
CA ARG A 162 -5.91 23.97 17.38
C ARG A 162 -7.06 23.68 18.35
N ALA A 163 -7.15 22.45 18.88
CA ALA A 163 -8.23 21.98 19.75
C ALA A 163 -7.87 22.05 21.23
#